data_AF-F4LJ88-F1
#
_entry.id   AF-F4LJ88-F1
#
_cell.length_a   1.000
_cell.length_b   1.000
_cell.length_c   1.000
_cell.angle_alpha   90.00
_cell.angle_beta   90.00
_cell.angle_gamma   90.00
#
_symmetry.space_group_name_H-M   'P 1'
#
loop_
_entity.id
_entity.type
_entity.pdbx_description
1 polymer ?
#
loop_
_entity_poly.entity_id
_entity_poly.type
_entity_poly.pdbx_seq_one_letter_code
_entity_poly.pdbx_strand_id
1 'polypeptide(L)'
;METQGFKKIAGGDLQTGMRFSAPLFFEDGRNMFLAEGKSLKPYHLAAVARWNVPFVVTYGKLISDTDKPENGGIEDLEPLDELEELQ
;
A
#
# COMPACT_ATOMS: atom_id res chain seq x y z
N MET A 1 18.79 -15.05 12.11
CA MET A 1 17.62 -14.20 11.79
C MET A 1 18.11 -13.17 10.80
N GLU A 2 17.76 -13.33 9.52
CA GLU A 2 18.11 -12.31 8.51
C GLU A 2 17.41 -11.02 8.89
N THR A 3 18.17 -9.99 9.24
CA THR A 3 17.68 -8.63 9.37
C THR A 3 17.26 -8.18 7.98
N GLN A 4 16.00 -8.42 7.62
CA GLN A 4 15.49 -8.05 6.31
C GLN A 4 15.38 -6.51 6.27
N GLY A 5 16.41 -5.87 5.72
CA GLY A 5 16.48 -4.42 5.63
C GLY A 5 15.36 -3.86 4.77
N PHE A 6 14.72 -2.80 5.24
CA PHE A 6 13.71 -2.08 4.46
C PHE A 6 14.33 -1.52 3.17
N LYS A 7 13.69 -1.81 2.04
CA LYS A 7 13.93 -1.19 0.74
C LYS A 7 13.14 0.10 0.64
N LYS A 8 13.77 1.14 0.10
CA LYS A 8 13.13 2.42 -0.21
C LYS A 8 12.68 2.42 -1.67
N ILE A 9 11.48 2.95 -1.92
CA ILE A 9 10.92 3.11 -3.26
C ILE A 9 10.51 4.57 -3.38
N ALA A 10 11.02 5.29 -4.37
CA ALA A 10 10.67 6.70 -4.53
C ALA A 10 9.17 6.84 -4.81
N GLY A 11 8.53 7.88 -4.27
CA GLY A 11 7.10 8.11 -4.48
C GLY A 11 6.73 8.23 -5.97
N GLY A 12 7.65 8.79 -6.79
CA GLY A 12 7.49 8.90 -8.24
C GLY A 12 7.68 7.60 -9.03
N ASP A 13 8.27 6.56 -8.42
CA ASP A 13 8.44 5.24 -9.05
C ASP A 13 7.22 4.33 -8.83
N LEU A 14 6.26 4.76 -8.00
CA LEU A 14 5.04 4.01 -7.73
C LEU A 14 4.08 4.11 -8.92
N GLN A 15 3.60 2.97 -9.38
CA GLN A 15 2.67 2.88 -10.51
C GLN A 15 1.42 2.08 -10.13
N THR A 16 0.29 2.43 -10.75
CA THR A 16 -0.98 1.72 -10.59
C THR A 16 -0.79 0.24 -10.97
N GLY A 17 -1.36 -0.66 -10.17
CA GLY A 17 -1.28 -2.10 -10.39
C GLY A 17 -0.09 -2.79 -9.72
N MET A 18 0.94 -2.04 -9.29
CA MET A 18 2.04 -2.63 -8.52
C MET A 18 1.55 -3.24 -7.21
N ARG A 19 2.08 -4.42 -6.87
CA ARG A 19 1.79 -5.18 -5.64
C ARG A 19 3.09 -5.60 -4.99
N PHE A 20 3.13 -5.67 -3.67
CA PHE A 20 4.32 -6.06 -2.93
C PHE A 20 4.03 -7.26 -2.02
N SER A 21 5.02 -8.13 -1.86
CA SER A 21 4.96 -9.34 -1.03
C SER A 21 5.02 -9.06 0.48
N ALA A 22 5.00 -7.79 0.87
CA ALA A 22 4.96 -7.28 2.23
C ALA A 22 4.32 -5.89 2.21
N PRO A 23 3.88 -5.35 3.36
CA PRO A 23 3.29 -4.03 3.42
C PRO A 23 4.27 -2.92 2.97
N LEU A 24 3.70 -1.85 2.42
CA LEU A 24 4.38 -0.58 2.23
C LEU A 24 4.10 0.31 3.45
N PHE A 25 5.14 0.93 3.97
CA PHE A 25 5.09 1.92 5.03
C PHE A 25 5.51 3.28 4.49
N PHE A 26 5.11 4.36 5.17
CA PHE A 26 5.66 5.68 4.92
C PHE A 26 7.13 5.77 5.35
N GLU A 27 7.76 6.93 5.17
CA GLU A 27 9.20 7.16 5.44
C GLU A 27 9.64 6.80 6.87
N ASP A 28 8.71 6.78 7.82
CA ASP A 28 8.94 6.42 9.21
C ASP A 28 9.09 4.90 9.47
N GLY A 29 8.70 4.06 8.52
CA GLY A 29 8.70 2.60 8.65
C GLY A 29 7.74 2.05 9.72
N ARG A 30 6.81 2.87 10.23
CA ARG A 30 5.85 2.54 11.29
C ARG A 30 4.42 2.62 10.79
N ASN A 31 4.08 3.71 10.11
CA ASN A 31 2.75 3.92 9.58
C ASN A 31 2.58 3.20 8.24
N MET A 32 1.58 2.34 8.17
CA MET A 32 1.30 1.57 6.95
C MET A 32 0.63 2.46 5.92
N PHE A 33 1.15 2.40 4.69
CA PHE A 33 0.57 3.07 3.53
C PHE A 33 -0.30 2.12 2.70
N LEU A 34 0.17 0.89 2.48
CA LEU A 34 -0.54 -0.12 1.70
C LEU A 34 -0.26 -1.52 2.27
N ALA A 35 -1.30 -2.32 2.46
CA ALA A 35 -1.16 -3.69 2.91
C ALA A 35 -0.48 -4.59 1.85
N GLU A 36 0.08 -5.71 2.30
CA GLU A 36 0.70 -6.70 1.41
C GLU A 36 -0.29 -7.27 0.39
N GLY A 37 0.18 -7.57 -0.82
CA GLY A 37 -0.62 -8.13 -1.92
C GLY A 37 -1.64 -7.17 -2.54
N LYS A 38 -1.96 -6.05 -1.89
CA LYS A 38 -2.88 -5.04 -2.44
C LYS A 38 -2.21 -4.29 -3.59
N SER A 39 -3.01 -3.96 -4.60
CA SER A 39 -2.55 -3.19 -5.77
C SER A 39 -2.58 -1.71 -5.47
N LEU A 40 -1.57 -0.98 -5.91
CA LEU A 40 -1.63 0.47 -5.98
C LEU A 40 -2.76 0.90 -6.92
N LYS A 41 -3.56 1.85 -6.46
CA LYS A 41 -4.73 2.40 -7.16
C LYS A 41 -4.49 3.90 -7.40
N PRO A 42 -5.18 4.54 -8.35
CA PRO A 42 -4.94 5.95 -8.67
C PRO A 42 -5.04 6.89 -7.46
N TYR A 43 -5.98 6.63 -6.53
CA TYR A 43 -6.13 7.47 -5.33
C TYR A 43 -4.97 7.31 -4.34
N HIS A 44 -4.31 6.15 -4.28
CA HIS A 44 -3.09 5.96 -3.49
C HIS A 44 -1.96 6.86 -4.03
N LEU A 45 -1.78 6.89 -5.36
CA LEU A 45 -0.77 7.74 -6.00
C LEU A 45 -1.10 9.23 -5.84
N ALA A 46 -2.38 9.58 -5.91
CA ALA A 46 -2.84 10.94 -5.64
C ALA A 46 -2.52 11.38 -4.21
N ALA A 47 -2.67 10.51 -3.21
CA ALA A 47 -2.30 10.80 -1.83
C ALA A 47 -0.78 11.02 -1.68
N VAL A 48 0.04 10.14 -2.27
CA VAL A 48 1.51 10.26 -2.29
C VAL A 48 1.95 11.60 -2.88
N ALA A 49 1.37 11.99 -4.03
CA ALA A 49 1.65 13.26 -4.68
C ALA A 49 1.17 14.46 -3.84
N ARG A 50 -0.06 14.40 -3.32
CA ARG A 50 -0.67 15.50 -2.54
C ARG A 50 0.09 15.77 -1.25
N TRP A 51 0.59 14.73 -0.60
CA TRP A 51 1.35 14.84 0.66
C TRP A 51 2.85 14.96 0.42
N ASN A 52 3.30 15.01 -0.84
CA ASN A 52 4.70 15.12 -1.23
C ASN A 52 5.58 14.05 -0.56
N VAL A 53 5.09 12.81 -0.51
CA VAL A 53 5.80 11.69 0.12
C VAL A 53 7.03 11.34 -0.74
N PRO A 54 8.25 11.47 -0.20
CA PRO A 54 9.47 11.32 -1.01
C PRO A 54 9.73 9.85 -1.37
N PHE A 55 9.49 8.94 -0.43
CA PHE A 55 9.62 7.50 -0.61
C PHE A 55 8.74 6.74 0.37
N VAL A 56 8.42 5.50 -0.01
CA VAL A 56 7.82 4.49 0.87
C VAL A 56 8.86 3.40 1.14
N VAL A 57 8.65 2.64 2.21
CA VAL A 57 9.55 1.56 2.59
C VAL A 57 8.84 0.23 2.70
N THR A 58 9.52 -0.85 2.31
CA THR A 58 9.01 -2.22 2.43
C THR A 58 10.15 -3.19 2.61
N TYR A 59 9.94 -4.29 3.33
CA TYR A 59 10.89 -5.41 3.39
C TYR A 59 10.58 -6.48 2.33
N GLY A 60 9.52 -6.30 1.54
CA GLY A 60 9.09 -7.23 0.51
C GLY A 60 9.75 -7.02 -0.85
N LYS A 61 9.16 -7.69 -1.85
CA LYS A 61 9.53 -7.59 -3.28
C LYS A 61 8.28 -7.29 -4.09
N LEU A 62 8.46 -6.68 -5.27
CA LEU A 62 7.38 -6.49 -6.23
C LEU A 62 6.88 -7.86 -6.70
N ILE A 63 5.57 -8.07 -6.68
CA ILE A 63 4.91 -9.27 -7.19
C ILE A 63 4.62 -9.03 -8.68
N SER A 64 5.26 -9.81 -9.54
CA SER A 64 5.01 -9.80 -10.98
C SER A 64 3.76 -10.62 -11.32
N ASP A 65 3.10 -10.34 -12.45
CA ASP A 65 1.88 -11.06 -12.88
C ASP A 65 2.09 -12.57 -13.08
N THR A 66 3.34 -13.00 -13.27
CA THR A 66 3.75 -14.41 -13.34
C THR A 66 3.58 -15.17 -12.01
N ASP A 67 3.44 -14.45 -10.89
CA ASP A 67 3.42 -14.99 -9.52
C ASP A 67 2.02 -15.16 -8.92
N LYS A 68 0.94 -14.94 -9.69
CA LYS A 68 -0.46 -14.94 -9.18
C LYS A 68 -0.81 -16.18 -8.34
N PRO A 69 -1.20 -16.02 -7.06
CA PRO A 69 -2.28 -16.81 -6.48
C PRO A 69 -3.60 -16.09 -6.75
N GLU A 70 -4.58 -16.83 -7.25
CA GLU A 70 -5.91 -16.42 -7.75
C GLU A 70 -6.88 -15.84 -6.69
N ASN A 71 -6.42 -15.38 -5.53
CA ASN A 71 -7.38 -15.07 -4.47
C ASN A 71 -7.92 -13.63 -4.58
N GLY A 72 -9.12 -13.53 -5.16
CA GLY A 72 -10.00 -12.35 -5.17
C GLY A 72 -10.45 -11.97 -3.74
N GLY A 73 -9.50 -11.52 -2.93
CA GLY A 73 -9.74 -11.09 -1.56
C GLY A 73 -10.35 -9.70 -1.51
N ILE A 74 -11.69 -9.68 -1.52
CA ILE A 74 -12.59 -8.68 -0.94
C ILE A 74 -11.94 -7.29 -0.90
N GLU A 75 -12.17 -6.52 -1.96
CA GLU A 75 -11.84 -5.11 -2.01
C GLU A 75 -12.68 -4.36 -0.98
N ASP A 76 -12.06 -4.04 0.16
CA ASP A 76 -12.32 -2.84 0.96
C ASP A 76 -13.78 -2.37 0.97
N LEU A 77 -14.61 -3.04 1.77
CA LEU A 77 -15.81 -2.42 2.34
C LEU A 77 -15.46 -2.01 3.77
N GLU A 78 -15.27 -0.71 3.98
CA GLU A 78 -15.61 0.12 5.17
C GLU A 78 -14.88 1.48 5.08
N PRO A 79 -15.39 2.60 5.63
CA PRO A 79 -16.44 2.73 6.65
C PRO A 79 -17.56 3.75 6.31
N LEU A 80 -18.69 3.69 7.01
CA LEU A 80 -19.51 4.88 7.27
C LEU A 80 -20.16 4.73 8.65
N ASP A 81 -19.32 4.93 9.66
CA ASP A 81 -19.74 5.32 11.00
C ASP A 81 -19.89 6.86 10.94
N GLU A 82 -21.11 7.35 10.69
CA GLU A 82 -21.49 8.69 11.14
C GLU A 82 -22.99 8.69 11.49
N LEU A 83 -23.24 9.02 12.75
CA LEU A 83 -24.52 9.12 13.41
C LEU A 83 -25.47 10.10 12.72
N GLU A 84 -26.75 9.76 12.65
CA GLU A 84 -27.81 10.75 12.89
C GLU A 84 -28.83 10.11 13.85
N GLU A 85 -28.66 10.39 15.14
CA GLU A 85 -29.75 10.32 16.13
C GLU A 85 -30.87 11.23 15.63
N LEU A 86 -31.91 10.65 15.05
CA LEU A 86 -33.13 11.38 14.74
C LEU A 86 -34.34 10.54 15.14
N GLN A 87 -34.57 10.46 16.45
CA GLN A 87 -35.89 10.61 17.09
C GLN A 87 -35.84 10.56 18.62
#